data_AF-A0A538NQ45-F1
#
_entry.id   AF-A0A538NQ45-F1
#
_cell.length_a   1.000
_cell.length_b   1.000
_cell.length_c   1.000
_cell.angle_alpha   90.00
_cell.angle_beta   90.00
_cell.angle_gamma   90.00
#
_symmetry.space_group_name_H-M   'P 1'
#
loop_
_entity.id
_entity.type
_entity.pdbx_description
1 polymer ?
#
loop_
_entity_poly.entity_id
_entity_poly.type
_entity_poly.pdbx_seq_one_letter_code
_entity_poly.pdbx_strand_id
1 'polypeptide(L)'
;MDIVTALGHALWMAFAMFWEILWPLILGFGLSAVVQAVVSKSEMIRLLPNDSPKSLAIACGLGAASSSCSYAAVALARSIFRKGADFTAAMAFELASTNLVAELTIIIIVLMGWQFAAAEFIGGPLMVVLMALLFRLFLSRKLVTEARTQADKGLKGKMEGHAEMDMSVTEGSLWQRITSKDGLTAISHYFVMDWAAVWKDIAGGLLIAGALAAWVPANFWKEFFLVSHPVAAKFWGPIVGPIVAVLSFVCSVGNIPLAAVLWNGGISFGGVIAFIYADLLVLPIIDIYRKYYGWKVTGLIVGVFYIAMVLAALLVEFLFQALGLIPSQRSAQIVETSISFNYTTVLNIIFLAIAAFLLVRFFRTGGPKMMSHMA
;
A
#
# COMPACT_ATOMS: atom_id res chain seq x y z
N MET A 1 -23.12 26.97 1.07
CA MET A 1 -23.38 25.60 1.58
C MET A 1 -23.44 25.69 3.09
N ASP A 2 -24.53 25.23 3.70
CA ASP A 2 -24.60 25.11 5.16
C ASP A 2 -23.50 24.17 5.65
N ILE A 3 -22.80 24.53 6.72
CA ILE A 3 -21.68 23.75 7.30
C ILE A 3 -22.10 22.29 7.54
N VAL A 4 -23.37 22.07 7.91
CA VAL A 4 -23.96 20.74 8.10
C VAL A 4 -24.02 19.94 6.81
N THR A 5 -24.39 20.56 5.68
CA THR A 5 -24.41 19.89 4.37
C THR A 5 -23.01 19.60 3.85
N ALA A 6 -22.05 20.49 4.09
CA ALA A 6 -20.65 20.30 3.72
C ALA A 6 -19.99 19.16 4.52
N LEU A 7 -20.25 19.09 5.84
CA LEU A 7 -19.78 17.99 6.70
C LEU A 7 -20.46 16.66 6.34
N GLY A 8 -21.77 16.67 6.11
CA GLY A 8 -22.51 15.47 5.69
C GLY A 8 -21.99 14.91 4.37
N HIS A 9 -21.68 15.78 3.41
CA HIS A 9 -21.10 15.36 2.13
C HIS A 9 -19.69 14.76 2.29
N ALA A 10 -18.81 15.39 3.09
CA ALA A 10 -17.48 14.84 3.36
C ALA A 10 -17.52 13.46 4.04
N LEU A 11 -18.41 13.29 5.03
CA LEU A 11 -18.60 12.00 5.70
C LEU A 11 -19.19 10.95 4.76
N TRP A 12 -20.12 11.33 3.88
CA TRP A 12 -20.66 10.45 2.86
C TRP A 12 -19.58 10.02 1.87
N MET A 13 -18.72 10.94 1.43
CA MET A 13 -17.58 10.63 0.56
C MET A 13 -16.62 9.66 1.23
N ALA A 14 -16.25 9.90 2.49
CA ALA A 14 -15.40 8.99 3.26
C ALA A 14 -16.02 7.59 3.38
N PHE A 15 -17.34 7.51 3.62
CA PHE A 15 -18.07 6.25 3.70
C PHE A 15 -18.17 5.54 2.35
N ALA A 16 -18.45 6.25 1.26
CA ALA A 16 -18.51 5.69 -0.08
C ALA A 16 -17.14 5.13 -0.49
N MET A 17 -16.06 5.86 -0.22
CA MET A 17 -14.69 5.37 -0.42
C MET A 17 -14.41 4.13 0.44
N PHE A 18 -14.80 4.15 1.71
CA PHE A 18 -14.68 2.97 2.59
C PHE A 18 -15.41 1.75 2.01
N TRP A 19 -16.63 1.94 1.51
CA TRP A 19 -17.45 0.88 0.94
C TRP A 19 -16.78 0.26 -0.29
N GLU A 20 -16.22 1.08 -1.19
CA GLU A 20 -15.51 0.58 -2.36
C GLU A 20 -14.25 -0.21 -2.00
N ILE A 21 -13.54 0.21 -0.94
CA ILE A 21 -12.28 -0.42 -0.54
C ILE A 21 -12.44 -1.47 0.57
N LEU A 22 -13.65 -1.84 0.99
CA LEU A 22 -13.85 -2.74 2.12
C LEU A 22 -13.45 -4.19 1.82
N TRP A 23 -14.00 -4.80 0.77
CA TRP A 23 -13.67 -6.17 0.39
C TRP A 23 -12.20 -6.39 0.03
N PRO A 24 -11.52 -5.50 -0.74
CA PRO A 24 -10.11 -5.67 -1.06
C PRO A 24 -9.24 -5.54 0.18
N LEU A 25 -9.63 -4.65 1.11
CA LEU A 25 -8.94 -4.50 2.39
C LEU A 25 -9.05 -5.76 3.26
N ILE A 26 -10.25 -6.36 3.36
CA ILE A 26 -10.42 -7.64 4.04
C ILE A 26 -9.61 -8.76 3.36
N LEU A 27 -9.64 -8.82 2.02
CA LEU A 27 -8.85 -9.79 1.25
C LEU A 27 -7.36 -9.65 1.54
N GLY A 28 -6.82 -8.43 1.42
CA GLY A 28 -5.41 -8.14 1.64
C GLY A 28 -4.94 -8.46 3.06
N PHE A 29 -5.71 -8.09 4.08
CA PHE A 29 -5.42 -8.52 5.47
C PHE A 29 -5.56 -10.03 5.66
N GLY A 30 -6.51 -10.67 4.99
CA GLY A 30 -6.67 -12.12 5.00
C GLY A 30 -5.47 -12.85 4.40
N LEU A 31 -5.01 -12.40 3.24
CA LEU A 31 -3.82 -12.95 2.56
C LEU A 31 -2.56 -12.69 3.37
N SER A 32 -2.38 -11.48 3.91
CA SER A 32 -1.32 -11.14 4.86
C SER A 32 -1.30 -12.13 6.03
N ALA A 33 -2.45 -12.36 6.66
CA ALA A 33 -2.57 -13.28 7.78
C ALA A 33 -2.30 -14.74 7.40
N VAL A 34 -2.71 -15.18 6.20
CA VAL A 34 -2.36 -16.49 5.64
C VAL A 34 -0.85 -16.63 5.52
N VAL A 35 -0.20 -15.69 4.84
CA VAL A 35 1.25 -15.69 4.66
C VAL A 35 1.97 -15.71 6.00
N GLN A 36 1.58 -14.84 6.93
CA GLN A 36 2.16 -14.78 8.28
C GLN A 36 1.96 -16.09 9.07
N ALA A 37 0.84 -16.78 8.89
CA ALA A 37 0.53 -18.03 9.59
C ALA A 37 1.22 -19.26 8.99
N VAL A 38 1.48 -19.31 7.67
CA VAL A 38 1.89 -20.56 7.00
C VAL A 38 3.27 -20.51 6.33
N VAL A 39 3.81 -19.31 6.07
CA VAL A 39 5.14 -19.13 5.49
C VAL A 39 6.16 -19.01 6.60
N SER A 40 7.07 -19.99 6.65
CA SER A 40 8.07 -20.02 7.71
C SER A 40 9.10 -18.89 7.53
N LYS A 41 9.55 -18.33 8.65
CA LYS A 41 10.58 -17.30 8.69
C LYS A 41 11.86 -17.77 7.98
N SER A 42 12.24 -19.04 8.11
CA SER A 42 13.50 -19.62 7.61
C SER A 42 13.55 -19.82 6.08
N GLU A 43 12.43 -20.10 5.44
CA GLU A 43 12.35 -20.26 3.97
C GLU A 43 12.50 -18.92 3.25
N MET A 44 11.90 -17.86 3.79
CA MET A 44 11.96 -16.51 3.23
C MET A 44 13.35 -15.87 3.37
N ILE A 45 14.12 -16.22 4.41
CA ILE A 45 15.50 -15.75 4.65
C ILE A 45 16.51 -16.29 3.63
N ARG A 46 16.38 -17.56 3.22
CA ARG A 46 17.34 -18.19 2.30
C ARG A 46 17.23 -17.66 0.86
N LEU A 47 16.13 -17.02 0.52
CA LEU A 47 15.81 -16.59 -0.85
C LEU A 47 16.30 -15.17 -1.18
N LEU A 48 16.57 -14.33 -0.18
CA LEU A 48 16.93 -12.91 -0.35
C LEU A 48 18.31 -12.55 0.25
N PRO A 49 19.41 -13.17 -0.24
CA PRO A 49 20.74 -13.00 0.36
C PRO A 49 21.43 -11.66 0.04
N ASN A 50 21.01 -10.95 -1.00
CA ASN A 50 21.69 -9.76 -1.51
C ASN A 50 20.75 -8.88 -2.36
N ASP A 51 21.29 -7.77 -2.88
CA ASP A 51 20.66 -6.81 -3.77
C ASP A 51 20.83 -7.16 -5.27
N SER A 52 21.19 -8.41 -5.60
CA SER A 52 21.36 -8.83 -6.99
C SER A 52 20.01 -8.82 -7.77
N PRO A 53 20.03 -8.65 -9.10
CA PRO A 53 18.80 -8.65 -9.90
C PRO A 53 17.93 -9.89 -9.69
N LYS A 54 18.54 -11.05 -9.44
CA LYS A 54 17.83 -12.29 -9.13
C LYS A 54 17.07 -12.20 -7.81
N SER A 55 17.72 -11.69 -6.76
CA SER A 55 17.09 -11.52 -5.45
C SER A 55 16.02 -10.45 -5.47
N LEU A 56 16.21 -9.35 -6.21
CA LEU A 56 15.17 -8.34 -6.40
C LEU A 56 13.97 -8.89 -7.17
N ALA A 57 14.18 -9.68 -8.23
CA ALA A 57 13.08 -10.31 -8.96
C ALA A 57 12.29 -11.29 -8.08
N ILE A 58 12.97 -12.07 -7.23
CA ILE A 58 12.31 -12.96 -6.25
C ILE A 58 11.54 -12.12 -5.23
N ALA A 59 12.15 -11.06 -4.68
CA ALA A 59 11.48 -10.15 -3.75
C ALA A 59 10.22 -9.53 -4.37
N CYS A 60 10.29 -9.09 -5.62
CA CYS A 60 9.14 -8.56 -6.33
C CYS A 60 8.06 -9.61 -6.57
N GLY A 61 8.42 -10.83 -6.98
CA GLY A 61 7.46 -11.91 -7.17
C GLY A 61 6.76 -12.31 -5.88
N LEU A 62 7.51 -12.39 -4.77
CA LEU A 62 6.96 -12.64 -3.44
C LEU A 62 6.08 -11.49 -2.97
N GLY A 63 6.49 -10.24 -3.19
CA GLY A 63 5.70 -9.05 -2.87
C GLY A 63 4.39 -9.04 -3.63
N ALA A 64 4.45 -9.14 -4.96
CA ALA A 64 3.27 -9.18 -5.84
C ALA A 64 2.28 -10.30 -5.44
N ALA A 65 2.78 -11.46 -4.97
CA ALA A 65 1.96 -12.55 -4.48
C ALA A 65 1.39 -12.31 -3.06
N SER A 66 2.07 -11.51 -2.22
CA SER A 66 1.69 -11.24 -0.83
C SER A 66 0.44 -10.36 -0.70
N SER A 67 0.10 -9.59 -1.73
CA SER A 67 -1.12 -8.76 -1.81
C SER A 67 -1.41 -8.00 -0.51
N SER A 68 -0.41 -7.30 0.03
CA SER A 68 -0.47 -6.70 1.36
C SER A 68 -0.70 -5.20 1.27
N CYS A 69 -1.53 -4.65 2.16
CA CYS A 69 -1.68 -3.20 2.29
C CYS A 69 -0.35 -2.54 2.68
N SER A 70 -0.20 -1.23 2.45
CA SER A 70 1.04 -0.49 2.69
C SER A 70 1.61 -0.68 4.11
N TYR A 71 0.75 -0.77 5.13
CA TYR A 71 1.16 -1.04 6.51
C TYR A 71 1.68 -2.47 6.74
N ALA A 72 0.97 -3.46 6.20
CA ALA A 72 1.38 -4.86 6.30
C ALA A 72 2.68 -5.10 5.52
N ALA A 73 2.82 -4.50 4.34
CA ALA A 73 4.04 -4.55 3.54
C ALA A 73 5.26 -4.04 4.34
N VAL A 74 5.15 -2.89 5.00
CA VAL A 74 6.23 -2.30 5.82
C VAL A 74 6.58 -3.17 7.02
N ALA A 75 5.58 -3.76 7.68
CA ALA A 75 5.81 -4.69 8.79
C ALA A 75 6.52 -5.97 8.34
N LEU A 76 6.09 -6.56 7.22
CA LEU A 76 6.70 -7.74 6.62
C LEU A 76 8.13 -7.45 6.16
N ALA A 77 8.37 -6.31 5.51
CA ALA A 77 9.69 -5.88 5.08
C ALA A 77 10.66 -5.74 6.26
N ARG A 78 10.24 -5.13 7.39
CA ARG A 78 11.05 -5.11 8.61
C ARG A 78 11.32 -6.52 9.14
N SER A 79 10.32 -7.39 9.15
CA SER A 79 10.46 -8.77 9.62
C SER A 79 11.47 -9.54 8.77
N ILE A 80 11.39 -9.41 7.44
CA ILE A 80 12.35 -9.97 6.47
C ILE A 80 13.75 -9.43 6.75
N PHE A 81 13.89 -8.11 6.93
CA PHE A 81 15.17 -7.48 7.22
C PHE A 81 15.77 -7.92 8.56
N ARG A 82 15.03 -7.90 9.68
CA ARG A 82 15.52 -8.33 11.00
C ARG A 82 16.02 -9.78 11.00
N LYS A 83 15.43 -10.61 10.15
CA LYS A 83 15.79 -12.02 10.02
C LYS A 83 17.03 -12.30 9.18
N GLY A 84 17.70 -11.27 8.67
CA GLY A 84 18.97 -11.45 7.98
C GLY A 84 18.94 -11.14 6.49
N ALA A 85 17.78 -10.92 5.88
CA ALA A 85 17.70 -10.58 4.47
C ALA A 85 18.37 -9.23 4.17
N ASP A 86 18.74 -9.04 2.90
CA ASP A 86 19.26 -7.77 2.42
C ASP A 86 18.22 -6.64 2.54
N PHE A 87 18.69 -5.44 2.89
CA PHE A 87 17.81 -4.29 3.11
C PHE A 87 17.11 -3.85 1.81
N THR A 88 17.85 -3.78 0.71
CA THR A 88 17.32 -3.38 -0.60
C THR A 88 16.30 -4.41 -1.10
N ALA A 89 16.57 -5.70 -0.91
CA ALA A 89 15.61 -6.75 -1.25
C ALA A 89 14.33 -6.68 -0.41
N ALA A 90 14.43 -6.35 0.88
CA ALA A 90 13.26 -6.13 1.73
C ALA A 90 12.42 -4.93 1.28
N MET A 91 13.05 -3.81 0.88
CA MET A 91 12.36 -2.64 0.33
C MET A 91 11.75 -2.92 -1.05
N ALA A 92 12.40 -3.73 -1.88
CA ALA A 92 11.84 -4.16 -3.18
C ALA A 92 10.60 -5.05 -3.01
N PHE A 93 10.62 -5.96 -2.02
CA PHE A 93 9.45 -6.73 -1.63
C PHE A 93 8.30 -5.81 -1.20
N GLU A 94 8.60 -4.79 -0.40
CA GLU A 94 7.63 -3.81 0.10
C GLU A 94 6.94 -3.03 -1.03
N LEU A 95 7.72 -2.47 -1.97
CA LEU A 95 7.20 -1.76 -3.15
C LEU A 95 6.36 -2.66 -4.05
N ALA A 96 6.82 -3.89 -4.28
CA ALA A 96 6.09 -4.84 -5.11
C ALA A 96 4.79 -5.31 -4.44
N SER A 97 4.80 -5.47 -3.11
CA SER A 97 3.64 -5.90 -2.34
C SER A 97 2.49 -4.91 -2.34
N THR A 98 2.74 -3.67 -2.76
CA THR A 98 1.75 -2.60 -2.81
C THR A 98 1.38 -2.23 -4.25
N ASN A 99 2.36 -2.22 -5.16
CA ASN A 99 2.22 -1.67 -6.51
C ASN A 99 2.20 -2.71 -7.65
N LEU A 100 2.53 -3.98 -7.39
CA LEU A 100 2.51 -5.06 -8.40
C LEU A 100 1.38 -6.08 -8.19
N VAL A 101 0.43 -5.76 -7.34
CA VAL A 101 -0.64 -6.68 -6.95
C VAL A 101 -1.72 -6.72 -8.03
N ALA A 102 -2.23 -7.93 -8.31
CA ALA A 102 -3.28 -8.14 -9.29
C ALA A 102 -4.58 -7.39 -8.94
N GLU A 103 -4.91 -7.30 -7.66
CA GLU A 103 -6.06 -6.55 -7.13
C GLU A 103 -6.04 -5.08 -7.58
N LEU A 104 -4.92 -4.38 -7.33
CA LEU A 104 -4.76 -2.98 -7.73
C LEU A 104 -4.91 -2.81 -9.24
N THR A 105 -4.32 -3.72 -10.01
CA THR A 105 -4.41 -3.74 -11.48
C THR A 105 -5.86 -3.83 -11.95
N ILE A 106 -6.65 -4.75 -11.36
CA ILE A 106 -8.07 -4.92 -11.70
C ILE A 106 -8.86 -3.64 -11.40
N ILE A 107 -8.64 -3.02 -10.25
CA ILE A 107 -9.33 -1.79 -9.84
C ILE A 107 -9.00 -0.64 -10.80
N ILE A 108 -7.72 -0.49 -11.18
CA ILE A 108 -7.29 0.52 -12.16
C ILE A 108 -7.95 0.28 -13.52
N ILE A 109 -8.00 -0.97 -14.01
CA ILE A 109 -8.66 -1.31 -15.28
C ILE A 109 -10.12 -0.85 -15.26
N VAL A 110 -10.84 -1.12 -14.17
CA VAL A 110 -12.27 -0.81 -14.05
C VAL A 110 -12.51 0.69 -13.95
N LEU A 111 -11.74 1.42 -13.13
CA LEU A 111 -12.02 2.83 -12.82
C LEU A 111 -11.39 3.82 -13.81
N MET A 112 -10.19 3.50 -14.31
CA MET A 112 -9.36 4.42 -15.09
C MET A 112 -9.03 3.89 -16.48
N GLY A 113 -9.16 2.58 -16.70
CA GLY A 113 -8.90 1.93 -17.98
C GLY A 113 -7.58 1.17 -18.01
N TRP A 114 -7.43 0.33 -19.04
CA TRP A 114 -6.30 -0.57 -19.18
C TRP A 114 -4.95 0.15 -19.35
N GLN A 115 -4.95 1.39 -19.87
CA GLN A 115 -3.72 2.16 -20.08
C GLN A 115 -3.04 2.51 -18.76
N PHE A 116 -3.81 2.89 -17.74
CA PHE A 116 -3.26 3.15 -16.40
C PHE A 116 -2.78 1.85 -15.76
N ALA A 117 -3.47 0.74 -15.97
CA ALA A 117 -3.06 -0.57 -15.45
C ALA A 117 -1.76 -1.06 -16.10
N ALA A 118 -1.61 -0.86 -17.41
CA ALA A 118 -0.36 -1.17 -18.10
C ALA A 118 0.79 -0.26 -17.63
N ALA A 119 0.52 1.03 -17.44
CA ALA A 119 1.49 1.97 -16.90
C ALA A 119 1.93 1.61 -15.49
N GLU A 120 0.99 1.23 -14.62
CA GLU A 120 1.25 0.73 -13.27
C GLU A 120 2.19 -0.49 -13.32
N PHE A 121 1.81 -1.50 -14.11
CA PHE A 121 2.55 -2.75 -14.24
C PHE A 121 3.95 -2.59 -14.83
N ILE A 122 4.16 -1.60 -15.71
CA ILE A 122 5.48 -1.28 -16.29
C ILE A 122 6.31 -0.41 -15.35
N GLY A 123 5.70 0.57 -14.69
CA GLY A 123 6.42 1.50 -13.83
C GLY A 123 6.75 0.90 -12.46
N GLY A 124 6.03 -0.11 -11.98
CA GLY A 124 6.36 -0.80 -10.73
C GLY A 124 7.75 -1.48 -10.75
N PRO A 125 8.09 -2.32 -11.74
CA PRO A 125 9.43 -2.89 -11.87
C PRO A 125 10.50 -1.81 -12.13
N LEU A 126 10.15 -0.78 -12.91
CA LEU A 126 11.04 0.36 -13.17
C LEU A 126 11.38 1.11 -11.88
N MET A 127 10.38 1.35 -11.02
CA MET A 127 10.54 1.97 -9.71
C MET A 127 11.45 1.13 -8.81
N VAL A 128 11.30 -0.20 -8.80
CA VAL A 128 12.20 -1.08 -8.03
C VAL A 128 13.64 -1.00 -8.55
N VAL A 129 13.83 -0.99 -9.87
CA VAL A 129 15.17 -0.83 -10.48
C VAL A 129 15.79 0.51 -10.09
N LEU A 130 15.04 1.61 -10.20
CA LEU A 130 15.50 2.94 -9.82
C LEU A 130 15.82 3.03 -8.33
N MET A 131 14.96 2.49 -7.47
CA MET A 131 15.19 2.38 -6.03
C MET A 131 16.48 1.62 -5.73
N ALA A 132 16.70 0.46 -6.36
CA ALA A 132 17.91 -0.34 -6.16
C ALA A 132 19.18 0.41 -6.60
N LEU A 133 19.13 1.14 -7.73
CA LEU A 133 20.23 1.98 -8.18
C LEU A 133 20.51 3.13 -7.20
N LEU A 134 19.47 3.82 -6.74
CA LEU A 134 19.60 4.91 -5.76
C LEU A 134 20.14 4.41 -4.42
N PHE A 135 19.65 3.27 -3.90
CA PHE A 135 20.23 2.67 -2.70
C PHE A 135 21.68 2.25 -2.93
N ARG A 136 22.05 1.71 -4.08
CA ARG A 136 23.45 1.40 -4.37
C ARG A 136 24.37 2.63 -4.30
N LEU A 137 23.83 3.83 -4.59
CA LEU A 137 24.56 5.11 -4.51
C LEU A 137 24.58 5.72 -3.10
N PHE A 138 23.46 5.66 -2.37
CA PHE A 138 23.27 6.42 -1.14
C PHE A 138 23.23 5.56 0.15
N LEU A 139 22.98 4.26 0.05
CA LEU A 139 22.90 3.34 1.18
C LEU A 139 24.30 2.85 1.56
N SER A 140 24.88 3.46 2.60
CA SER A 140 26.16 3.00 3.16
C SER A 140 26.00 1.79 4.09
N ARG A 141 27.04 0.96 4.22
CA ARG A 141 27.07 -0.14 5.20
C ARG A 141 26.78 0.33 6.62
N LYS A 142 27.24 1.52 6.99
CA LYS A 142 26.97 2.13 8.30
C LYS A 142 25.49 2.35 8.53
N LEU A 143 24.76 2.87 7.52
CA LEU A 143 23.32 3.08 7.61
C LEU A 143 22.55 1.76 7.71
N VAL A 144 22.98 0.71 7.01
CA VAL A 144 22.37 -0.63 7.13
C VAL A 144 22.59 -1.20 8.54
N THR A 145 23.79 -1.06 9.10
CA THR A 145 24.05 -1.48 10.49
C THR A 145 23.23 -0.68 11.49
N GLU A 146 23.17 0.66 11.35
CA GLU A 146 22.31 1.52 12.18
C GLU A 146 20.83 1.10 12.09
N ALA A 147 20.34 0.86 10.87
CA ALA A 147 18.98 0.38 10.62
C ALA A 147 18.72 -0.96 11.32
N ARG A 148 19.69 -1.89 11.25
CA ARG A 148 19.56 -3.21 11.89
C ARG A 148 19.58 -3.11 13.41
N THR A 149 20.54 -2.39 13.98
CA THR A 149 20.58 -2.14 15.43
C THR A 149 19.29 -1.49 15.92
N GLN A 150 18.74 -0.53 15.17
CA GLN A 150 17.48 0.10 15.52
C GLN A 150 16.30 -0.87 15.41
N ALA A 151 16.23 -1.66 14.34
CA ALA A 151 15.16 -2.64 14.13
C ALA A 151 15.19 -3.76 15.20
N ASP A 152 16.37 -4.09 15.72
CA ASP A 152 16.58 -5.12 16.74
C ASP A 152 16.30 -4.64 18.18
N LYS A 153 16.21 -3.33 18.43
CA LYS A 153 15.76 -2.78 19.73
C LYS A 153 14.35 -3.20 20.13
N GLY A 154 13.61 -3.86 19.22
CA GLY A 154 12.25 -4.36 19.50
C GLY A 154 11.28 -3.24 19.85
N LEU A 155 11.57 -2.00 19.41
CA LEU A 155 10.68 -0.87 19.63
C LEU A 155 9.35 -1.17 18.94
N LYS A 156 8.33 -1.45 19.75
CA LYS A 156 7.00 -1.80 19.27
C LYS A 156 6.47 -0.64 18.41
N GLY A 157 6.39 -0.87 17.10
CA GLY A 157 5.44 -0.13 16.26
C GLY A 157 4.01 -0.49 16.65
N LYS A 158 3.00 0.24 16.14
CA LYS A 158 1.59 -0.10 16.36
C LYS A 158 1.26 -1.57 15.99
N MET A 159 2.07 -2.19 15.12
CA MET A 159 1.94 -3.57 14.62
C MET A 159 2.86 -4.61 15.31
N GLU A 160 3.71 -4.26 16.29
CA GLU A 160 4.80 -5.17 16.72
C GLU A 160 4.60 -5.96 18.01
N GLY A 161 3.45 -5.83 18.68
CA GLY A 161 3.08 -6.85 19.68
C GLY A 161 2.91 -8.25 19.04
N HIS A 162 2.85 -8.35 17.71
CA HIS A 162 2.61 -9.56 16.93
C HIS A 162 3.87 -10.41 16.65
N ALA A 163 5.09 -9.86 16.82
CA ALA A 163 6.33 -10.52 16.39
C ALA A 163 6.93 -11.50 17.41
N GLU A 164 6.61 -11.34 18.70
CA GLU A 164 7.09 -12.21 19.79
C GLU A 164 6.23 -13.48 19.97
N MET A 165 5.01 -13.49 19.43
CA MET A 165 4.13 -14.66 19.41
C MET A 165 4.21 -15.32 18.04
N ASP A 166 5.26 -16.11 17.81
CA ASP A 166 5.37 -16.92 16.60
C ASP A 166 4.34 -18.04 16.66
N MET A 167 3.19 -17.82 16.01
CA MET A 167 2.14 -18.83 15.85
C MET A 167 2.19 -19.48 14.46
N SER A 168 3.31 -19.35 13.74
CA SER A 168 3.44 -19.92 12.41
C SER A 168 3.46 -21.44 12.45
N VAL A 169 2.64 -22.06 11.61
CA VAL A 169 2.56 -23.52 11.50
C VAL A 169 3.58 -23.98 10.45
N THR A 170 4.52 -24.82 10.86
CA THR A 170 5.68 -25.20 10.02
C THR A 170 5.64 -26.63 9.49
N GLU A 171 4.70 -27.47 9.94
CA GLU A 171 4.60 -28.86 9.49
C GLU A 171 3.58 -29.05 8.36
N GLY A 172 3.92 -29.88 7.36
CA GLY A 172 3.03 -30.25 6.25
C GLY A 172 3.08 -29.30 5.02
N SER A 173 2.30 -29.62 3.99
CA SER A 173 2.16 -28.80 2.78
C SER A 173 1.38 -27.51 3.03
N LEU A 174 1.55 -26.48 2.19
CA LEU A 174 0.88 -25.17 2.35
C LEU A 174 -0.64 -25.29 2.53
N TRP A 175 -1.31 -26.11 1.73
CA TRP A 175 -2.76 -26.33 1.85
C TRP A 175 -3.16 -27.02 3.17
N GLN A 176 -2.35 -27.96 3.65
CA GLN A 176 -2.58 -28.60 4.95
C GLN A 176 -2.37 -27.60 6.10
N ARG A 177 -1.37 -26.73 6.01
CA ARG A 177 -1.14 -25.66 7.00
C ARG A 177 -2.33 -24.71 7.06
N ILE A 178 -2.78 -24.19 5.91
CA ILE A 178 -3.90 -23.23 5.82
C ILE A 178 -5.20 -23.82 6.37
N THR A 179 -5.50 -25.09 6.06
CA THR A 179 -6.77 -25.74 6.45
C THR A 179 -6.74 -26.40 7.83
N SER A 180 -5.56 -26.49 8.46
CA SER A 180 -5.41 -27.04 9.81
C SER A 180 -6.10 -26.17 10.86
N LYS A 181 -6.49 -26.78 11.99
CA LYS A 181 -7.07 -26.05 13.13
C LYS A 181 -6.12 -24.99 13.68
N ASP A 182 -4.83 -25.30 13.74
CA ASP A 182 -3.81 -24.41 14.26
C ASP A 182 -3.53 -23.27 13.27
N GLY A 183 -3.43 -23.58 11.98
CA GLY A 183 -3.27 -22.58 10.93
C GLY A 183 -4.45 -21.63 10.84
N LEU A 184 -5.70 -22.12 10.84
CA LEU A 184 -6.89 -21.25 10.86
C LEU A 184 -6.94 -20.37 12.12
N THR A 185 -6.44 -20.88 13.26
CA THR A 185 -6.36 -20.10 14.49
C THR A 185 -5.31 -19.00 14.36
N ALA A 186 -4.10 -19.33 13.90
CA ALA A 186 -3.04 -18.37 13.63
C ALA A 186 -3.47 -17.29 12.62
N ILE A 187 -4.10 -17.68 11.51
CA ILE A 187 -4.65 -16.76 10.50
C ILE A 187 -5.67 -15.81 11.15
N SER A 188 -6.61 -16.34 11.93
CA SER A 188 -7.62 -15.50 12.59
C SER A 188 -7.04 -14.49 13.57
N HIS A 189 -5.97 -14.86 14.27
CA HIS A 189 -5.28 -13.97 15.20
C HIS A 189 -4.48 -12.90 14.46
N TYR A 190 -3.65 -13.27 13.47
CA TYR A 190 -2.93 -12.30 12.65
C TYR A 190 -3.88 -11.32 11.94
N PHE A 191 -5.01 -11.81 11.40
CA PHE A 191 -6.00 -10.96 10.74
C PHE A 191 -6.59 -9.88 11.66
N VAL A 192 -7.06 -10.25 12.86
CA VAL A 192 -7.66 -9.29 13.81
C VAL A 192 -6.62 -8.32 14.35
N MET A 193 -5.42 -8.83 14.62
CA MET A 193 -4.27 -8.07 15.09
C MET A 193 -3.84 -7.00 14.08
N ASP A 194 -3.64 -7.38 12.82
CA ASP A 194 -3.30 -6.46 11.72
C ASP A 194 -4.36 -5.36 11.61
N TRP A 195 -5.64 -5.72 11.68
CA TRP A 195 -6.74 -4.75 11.67
C TRP A 195 -6.72 -3.78 12.87
N ALA A 196 -6.51 -4.30 14.08
CA ALA A 196 -6.51 -3.52 15.31
C ALA A 196 -5.40 -2.45 15.33
N ALA A 197 -4.30 -2.70 14.64
CA ALA A 197 -3.16 -1.80 14.61
C ALA A 197 -3.29 -0.63 13.61
N VAL A 198 -4.12 -0.78 12.56
CA VAL A 198 -4.21 0.17 11.43
C VAL A 198 -5.55 0.85 11.25
N TRP A 199 -6.63 0.37 11.89
CA TRP A 199 -7.98 0.91 11.65
C TRP A 199 -8.12 2.42 11.90
N LYS A 200 -7.40 2.96 12.91
CA LYS A 200 -7.41 4.40 13.21
C LYS A 200 -6.78 5.22 12.08
N ASP A 201 -5.71 4.70 11.49
CA ASP A 201 -4.97 5.38 10.44
C ASP A 201 -5.77 5.33 9.13
N ILE A 202 -6.43 4.20 8.83
CA ILE A 202 -7.37 4.07 7.70
C ILE A 202 -8.59 4.99 7.85
N ALA A 203 -9.20 5.02 9.04
CA ALA A 203 -10.33 5.92 9.32
C ALA A 203 -9.92 7.38 9.18
N GLY A 204 -8.77 7.78 9.73
CA GLY A 204 -8.23 9.13 9.60
C GLY A 204 -7.98 9.51 8.13
N GLY A 205 -7.37 8.62 7.35
CA GLY A 205 -7.11 8.82 5.93
C GLY A 205 -8.38 8.99 5.10
N LEU A 206 -9.39 8.13 5.33
CA LEU A 206 -10.68 8.23 4.64
C LEU A 206 -11.43 9.51 4.97
N LEU A 207 -11.37 9.98 6.22
CA LEU A 207 -11.98 11.25 6.62
C LEU A 207 -11.30 12.45 5.94
N ILE A 208 -9.97 12.45 5.88
CA ILE A 208 -9.20 13.49 5.19
C ILE A 208 -9.50 13.46 3.69
N ALA A 209 -9.51 12.28 3.07
CA ALA A 209 -9.82 12.11 1.66
C ALA A 209 -11.25 12.56 1.33
N GLY A 210 -12.24 12.19 2.15
CA GLY A 210 -13.62 12.62 2.02
C GLY A 210 -13.77 14.14 2.15
N ALA A 211 -13.04 14.76 3.09
CA ALA A 211 -12.99 16.21 3.24
C ALA A 211 -12.35 16.90 2.02
N LEU A 212 -11.23 16.39 1.52
CA LEU A 212 -10.59 16.93 0.32
C LEU A 212 -11.49 16.80 -0.91
N ALA A 213 -12.12 15.64 -1.11
CA ALA A 213 -13.02 15.40 -2.22
C ALA A 213 -14.28 16.27 -2.17
N ALA A 214 -14.83 16.50 -0.97
CA ALA A 214 -16.04 17.30 -0.79
C ALA A 214 -15.79 18.81 -0.82
N TRP A 215 -14.64 19.28 -0.32
CA TRP A 215 -14.40 20.71 -0.07
C TRP A 215 -13.44 21.36 -1.04
N VAL A 216 -12.56 20.62 -1.71
CA VAL A 216 -11.60 21.19 -2.67
C VAL A 216 -12.26 21.31 -4.04
N PRO A 217 -12.51 22.53 -4.55
CA PRO A 217 -13.17 22.70 -5.84
C PRO A 217 -12.32 22.18 -6.99
N ALA A 218 -12.95 21.63 -8.04
CA ALA A 218 -12.24 21.15 -9.23
C ALA A 218 -11.35 22.22 -9.90
N ASN A 219 -11.72 23.50 -9.79
CA ASN A 219 -10.93 24.61 -10.33
C ASN A 219 -9.59 24.79 -9.61
N PHE A 220 -9.54 24.55 -8.30
CA PHE A 220 -8.28 24.56 -7.56
C PHE A 220 -7.30 23.55 -8.14
N TRP A 221 -7.76 22.32 -8.42
CA TRP A 221 -6.92 21.29 -9.02
C TRP A 221 -6.44 21.66 -10.42
N LYS A 222 -7.28 22.30 -11.25
CA LYS A 222 -6.89 22.73 -12.61
C LYS A 222 -5.77 23.77 -12.59
N GLU A 223 -5.86 24.74 -11.69
CA GLU A 223 -4.82 25.76 -11.50
C GLU A 223 -3.57 25.14 -10.89
N PHE A 224 -3.74 24.33 -9.84
CA PHE A 224 -2.66 23.67 -9.14
C PHE A 224 -1.84 22.74 -10.04
N PHE A 225 -2.47 22.00 -10.95
CA PHE A 225 -1.78 21.12 -11.91
C PHE A 225 -1.34 21.81 -13.20
N LEU A 226 -1.41 23.14 -13.26
CA LEU A 226 -0.94 23.94 -14.39
C LEU A 226 -1.52 23.47 -15.74
N VAL A 227 -2.80 23.13 -15.77
CA VAL A 227 -3.46 22.54 -16.96
C VAL A 227 -3.33 23.43 -18.20
N SER A 228 -3.23 24.75 -18.03
CA SER A 228 -3.00 25.74 -19.09
C SER A 228 -1.58 25.75 -19.67
N HIS A 229 -0.61 25.06 -19.04
CA HIS A 229 0.79 25.00 -19.46
C HIS A 229 1.22 23.56 -19.72
N PRO A 230 1.00 23.04 -20.95
CA PRO A 230 1.17 21.61 -21.26
C PRO A 230 2.56 21.05 -21.00
N VAL A 231 3.63 21.86 -21.08
CA VAL A 231 4.99 21.39 -20.78
C VAL A 231 5.24 21.38 -19.27
N ALA A 232 4.81 22.41 -18.55
CA ALA A 232 4.99 22.49 -17.10
C ALA A 232 4.18 21.42 -16.37
N ALA A 233 2.93 21.17 -16.80
CA ALA A 233 2.06 20.15 -16.22
C ALA A 233 2.68 18.73 -16.23
N LYS A 234 3.44 18.39 -17.28
CA LYS A 234 4.09 17.07 -17.43
C LYS A 234 5.17 16.80 -16.40
N PHE A 235 5.89 17.82 -15.96
CA PHE A 235 6.92 17.67 -14.93
C PHE A 235 6.36 17.94 -13.54
N TRP A 236 5.44 18.89 -13.43
CA TRP A 236 4.81 19.26 -12.19
C TRP A 236 3.96 18.14 -11.59
N GLY A 237 3.16 17.47 -12.41
CA GLY A 237 2.30 16.38 -11.95
C GLY A 237 3.06 15.23 -11.30
N PRO A 238 4.08 14.62 -11.92
CA PRO A 238 4.87 13.54 -11.31
C PRO A 238 5.61 13.94 -10.03
N ILE A 239 6.03 15.20 -9.92
CA ILE A 239 6.72 15.73 -8.72
C ILE A 239 5.72 15.90 -7.57
N VAL A 240 4.55 16.48 -7.87
CA VAL A 240 3.60 16.90 -6.84
C VAL A 240 2.58 15.82 -6.51
N GLY A 241 2.30 14.90 -7.43
CA GLY A 241 1.43 13.73 -7.22
C GLY A 241 1.77 12.97 -5.95
N PRO A 242 3.02 12.53 -5.73
CA PRO A 242 3.42 11.86 -4.50
C PRO A 242 3.20 12.72 -3.25
N ILE A 243 3.42 14.03 -3.33
CA ILE A 243 3.21 14.95 -2.20
C ILE A 243 1.72 15.02 -1.84
N VAL A 244 0.85 15.10 -2.84
CA VAL A 244 -0.61 15.08 -2.64
C VAL A 244 -1.02 13.76 -1.99
N ALA A 245 -0.46 12.62 -2.42
CA ALA A 245 -0.71 11.31 -1.81
C ALA A 245 -0.26 11.24 -0.33
N VAL A 246 0.94 11.77 -0.02
CA VAL A 246 1.44 11.85 1.37
C VAL A 246 0.47 12.63 2.26
N LEU A 247 -0.05 13.75 1.74
CA LEU A 247 -0.97 14.64 2.46
C LEU A 247 -2.41 14.13 2.52
N SER A 248 -2.83 13.27 1.59
CA SER A 248 -4.17 12.68 1.59
C SER A 248 -4.30 11.48 2.52
N PHE A 249 -3.19 10.89 2.98
CA PHE A 249 -3.16 9.75 3.90
C PHE A 249 -3.92 8.52 3.40
N VAL A 250 -3.95 8.31 2.09
CA VAL A 250 -4.72 7.23 1.49
C VAL A 250 -3.81 6.04 1.13
N CYS A 251 -4.29 4.82 1.34
CA CYS A 251 -3.58 3.58 0.98
C CYS A 251 -3.63 3.32 -0.54
N SER A 252 -2.84 2.38 -1.06
CA SER A 252 -2.76 2.09 -2.52
C SER A 252 -4.12 1.91 -3.18
N VAL A 253 -5.03 1.17 -2.54
CA VAL A 253 -6.38 0.93 -3.05
C VAL A 253 -7.23 2.20 -3.01
N GLY A 254 -7.19 2.94 -1.90
CA GLY A 254 -7.94 4.19 -1.78
C GLY A 254 -7.38 5.32 -2.64
N ASN A 255 -6.10 5.24 -3.05
CA ASN A 255 -5.50 6.17 -3.97
C ASN A 255 -6.21 6.11 -5.33
N ILE A 256 -6.71 4.95 -5.78
CA ILE A 256 -7.26 4.86 -7.14
C ILE A 256 -8.49 5.75 -7.37
N PRO A 257 -9.52 5.77 -6.48
CA PRO A 257 -10.62 6.74 -6.61
C PRO A 257 -10.15 8.20 -6.59
N LEU A 258 -9.21 8.56 -5.71
CA LEU A 258 -8.69 9.93 -5.66
C LEU A 258 -7.86 10.25 -6.91
N ALA A 259 -7.11 9.29 -7.43
CA ALA A 259 -6.35 9.39 -8.67
C ALA A 259 -7.28 9.66 -9.87
N ALA A 260 -8.46 9.03 -9.91
CA ALA A 260 -9.49 9.32 -10.90
C ALA A 260 -10.03 10.75 -10.77
N VAL A 261 -10.25 11.24 -9.55
CA VAL A 261 -10.64 12.64 -9.29
C VAL A 261 -9.54 13.61 -9.76
N LEU A 262 -8.27 13.34 -9.47
CA LEU A 262 -7.14 14.16 -9.89
C LEU A 262 -6.96 14.14 -11.42
N TRP A 263 -7.16 12.98 -12.06
CA TRP A 263 -7.15 12.83 -13.53
C TRP A 263 -8.19 13.73 -14.20
N ASN A 264 -9.42 13.70 -13.68
CA ASN A 264 -10.50 14.58 -14.14
C ASN A 264 -10.22 16.06 -13.78
N GLY A 265 -9.55 16.31 -12.66
CA GLY A 265 -9.02 17.61 -12.24
C GLY A 265 -7.86 18.13 -13.11
N GLY A 266 -7.27 17.26 -13.93
CA GLY A 266 -6.34 17.62 -14.99
C GLY A 266 -4.86 17.37 -14.70
N ILE A 267 -4.53 16.60 -13.66
CA ILE A 267 -3.17 16.11 -13.45
C ILE A 267 -2.67 15.37 -14.71
N SER A 268 -1.37 15.48 -15.00
CA SER A 268 -0.70 14.74 -16.07
C SER A 268 -0.79 13.22 -15.86
N PHE A 269 -0.65 12.43 -16.94
CA PHE A 269 -0.69 10.97 -16.88
C PHE A 269 0.35 10.39 -15.90
N GLY A 270 1.62 10.78 -16.02
CA GLY A 270 2.66 10.38 -15.06
C GLY A 270 2.38 10.91 -13.67
N GLY A 271 1.77 12.08 -13.54
CA GLY A 271 1.33 12.59 -12.24
C GLY A 271 0.32 11.68 -11.53
N VAL A 272 -0.64 11.10 -12.26
CA VAL A 272 -1.53 10.06 -11.70
C VAL A 272 -0.72 8.85 -11.25
N ILE A 273 0.17 8.36 -12.10
CA ILE A 273 0.98 7.16 -11.82
C ILE A 273 1.88 7.38 -10.60
N ALA A 274 2.54 8.53 -10.50
CA ALA A 274 3.36 8.91 -9.35
C ALA A 274 2.52 9.03 -8.07
N PHE A 275 1.29 9.54 -8.17
CA PHE A 275 0.35 9.60 -7.05
C PHE A 275 -0.06 8.20 -6.57
N ILE A 276 -0.33 7.26 -7.50
CA ILE A 276 -0.68 5.87 -7.16
C ILE A 276 0.47 5.19 -6.41
N TYR A 277 1.71 5.34 -6.90
CA TYR A 277 2.90 4.73 -6.29
C TYR A 277 3.24 5.23 -4.89
N ALA A 278 2.74 6.40 -4.49
CA ALA A 278 3.17 7.09 -3.27
C ALA A 278 2.49 6.60 -1.98
N ASP A 279 1.79 5.47 -2.03
CA ASP A 279 1.08 4.87 -0.90
C ASP A 279 2.01 4.49 0.29
N LEU A 280 3.28 4.20 0.02
CA LEU A 280 4.31 3.93 1.03
C LEU A 280 4.93 5.19 1.66
N LEU A 281 4.58 6.39 1.18
CA LEU A 281 5.12 7.65 1.70
C LEU A 281 4.15 8.44 2.58
N VAL A 282 3.00 7.87 2.93
CA VAL A 282 2.05 8.52 3.85
C VAL A 282 2.66 8.72 5.24
N LEU A 283 2.29 9.81 5.90
CA LEU A 283 2.90 10.23 7.18
C LEU A 283 2.92 9.15 8.29
N PRO A 284 1.88 8.31 8.48
CA PRO A 284 1.93 7.25 9.48
C PRO A 284 2.97 6.17 9.14
N ILE A 285 3.15 5.86 7.86
CA ILE A 285 4.18 4.92 7.40
C ILE A 285 5.58 5.51 7.61
N ILE A 286 5.75 6.82 7.35
CA ILE A 286 7.01 7.52 7.66
C ILE A 286 7.34 7.43 9.16
N ASP A 287 6.35 7.61 10.04
CA ASP A 287 6.55 7.44 11.48
C ASP A 287 6.91 5.99 11.85
N ILE A 288 6.37 5.01 11.13
CA ILE A 288 6.73 3.59 11.29
C ILE A 288 8.19 3.36 10.86
N TYR A 289 8.62 3.82 9.68
CA TYR A 289 10.02 3.74 9.27
C TYR A 289 10.95 4.38 10.29
N ARG A 290 10.55 5.53 10.86
CA ARG A 290 11.32 6.22 11.90
C ARG A 290 11.51 5.36 13.12
N LYS A 291 10.44 4.71 13.60
CA LYS A 291 10.52 3.78 14.73
C LYS A 291 11.41 2.58 14.38
N TYR A 292 11.29 2.08 13.16
CA TYR A 292 11.89 0.83 12.70
C TYR A 292 13.39 0.96 12.41
N TYR A 293 13.80 2.01 11.70
CA TYR A 293 15.14 2.16 11.15
C TYR A 293 15.86 3.43 11.62
N GLY A 294 15.14 4.34 12.31
CA GLY A 294 15.69 5.58 12.83
C GLY A 294 15.69 6.70 11.81
N TRP A 295 15.72 7.95 12.30
CA TRP A 295 15.50 9.16 11.49
C TRP A 295 16.38 9.26 10.23
N LYS A 296 17.66 8.89 10.32
CA LYS A 296 18.58 8.99 9.18
C LYS A 296 18.20 8.05 8.04
N VAL A 297 17.90 6.80 8.39
CA VAL A 297 17.53 5.76 7.42
C VAL A 297 16.14 6.04 6.87
N THR A 298 15.21 6.53 7.70
CA THR A 298 13.88 6.99 7.23
C THR A 298 13.98 8.11 6.22
N GLY A 299 14.80 9.14 6.48
CA GLY A 299 15.02 10.21 5.51
C GLY A 299 15.56 9.69 4.18
N LEU A 300 16.45 8.69 4.23
CA LEU A 300 16.95 8.02 3.04
C LEU A 300 15.86 7.23 2.30
N ILE A 301 15.08 6.40 3.00
CA ILE A 301 13.97 5.63 2.40
C ILE A 301 13.00 6.59 1.71
N VAL A 302 12.54 7.62 2.41
CA VAL A 302 11.58 8.60 1.88
C VAL A 302 12.15 9.30 0.65
N GLY A 303 13.40 9.77 0.72
CA GLY A 303 14.05 10.44 -0.42
C GLY A 303 14.21 9.52 -1.63
N VAL A 304 14.68 8.29 -1.41
CA VAL A 304 14.90 7.31 -2.48
C VAL A 304 13.59 6.88 -3.11
N PHE A 305 12.57 6.56 -2.31
CA PHE A 305 11.25 6.17 -2.79
C PHE A 305 10.62 7.30 -3.58
N TYR A 306 10.62 8.53 -3.04
CA TYR A 306 10.08 9.69 -3.73
C TYR A 306 10.74 9.91 -5.08
N ILE A 307 12.08 9.93 -5.14
CA ILE A 307 12.81 10.10 -6.40
C ILE A 307 12.53 8.96 -7.37
N ALA A 308 12.51 7.70 -6.90
CA ALA A 308 12.22 6.54 -7.73
C ALA A 308 10.81 6.61 -8.34
N MET A 309 9.80 7.00 -7.56
CA MET A 309 8.42 7.18 -8.01
C MET A 309 8.30 8.27 -9.08
N VAL A 310 8.88 9.44 -8.83
CA VAL A 310 8.88 10.58 -9.77
C VAL A 310 9.55 10.18 -11.09
N LEU A 311 10.73 9.58 -11.02
CA LEU A 311 11.48 9.17 -12.21
C LEU A 311 10.78 8.05 -12.98
N ALA A 312 10.25 7.04 -12.28
CA ALA A 312 9.49 5.95 -12.92
C ALA A 312 8.27 6.49 -13.65
N ALA A 313 7.50 7.36 -12.99
CA ALA A 313 6.32 7.99 -13.57
C ALA A 313 6.64 8.89 -14.77
N LEU A 314 7.72 9.66 -14.72
CA LEU A 314 8.19 10.46 -15.86
C LEU A 314 8.57 9.57 -17.03
N LEU A 315 9.33 8.50 -16.78
CA LEU A 315 9.73 7.55 -17.83
C LEU A 315 8.52 6.86 -18.46
N VAL A 316 7.55 6.45 -17.64
CA VAL A 316 6.28 5.88 -18.12
C VAL A 316 5.48 6.90 -18.91
N GLU A 317 5.41 8.15 -18.47
CA GLU A 317 4.73 9.23 -19.20
C GLU A 317 5.35 9.44 -20.58
N PHE A 318 6.66 9.56 -20.69
CA PHE A 318 7.33 9.74 -21.98
C PHE A 318 7.21 8.51 -22.87
N LEU A 319 7.30 7.30 -22.31
CA LEU A 319 7.12 6.06 -23.04
C LEU A 319 5.71 5.97 -23.64
N PHE A 320 4.68 6.20 -22.83
CA PHE A 320 3.30 6.12 -23.27
C PHE A 320 2.96 7.26 -24.24
N GLN A 321 3.54 8.44 -24.04
CA GLN A 321 3.40 9.55 -24.98
C GLN A 321 3.99 9.18 -26.34
N ALA A 322 5.19 8.61 -26.38
CA ALA A 322 5.87 8.20 -27.61
C ALA A 322 5.09 7.11 -28.36
N LEU A 323 4.43 6.20 -27.62
CA LEU A 323 3.60 5.14 -28.17
C LEU A 323 2.15 5.58 -28.48
N GLY A 324 1.77 6.81 -28.15
CA GLY A 324 0.40 7.30 -28.33
C GLY A 324 -0.63 6.59 -27.45
N LEU A 325 -0.21 6.03 -26.32
CA LEU A 325 -1.02 5.22 -25.41
C LEU A 325 -1.67 6.02 -24.28
N ILE A 326 -1.39 7.33 -24.17
CA ILE A 326 -2.02 8.17 -23.14
C ILE A 326 -3.51 8.34 -23.47
N PRO A 327 -4.43 8.05 -22.53
CA PRO A 327 -5.87 8.22 -22.75
C PRO A 327 -6.24 9.65 -23.16
N SER A 328 -6.92 9.79 -24.29
CA SER A 328 -7.37 11.09 -24.82
C SER A 328 -8.65 11.60 -24.13
N GLN A 329 -9.43 10.71 -23.53
CA GLN A 329 -10.67 11.04 -22.82
C GLN A 329 -10.42 11.09 -21.31
N ARG A 330 -10.81 12.19 -20.67
CA ARG A 330 -10.81 12.38 -19.21
C ARG A 330 -12.19 12.01 -18.63
N SER A 331 -12.59 10.77 -18.85
CA SER A 331 -13.85 10.19 -18.36
C SER A 331 -13.56 9.04 -17.40
N ALA A 332 -12.58 9.20 -16.51
CA ALA A 332 -12.43 8.24 -15.42
C ALA A 332 -13.73 8.30 -14.60
N GLN A 333 -14.34 7.14 -14.33
CA GLN A 333 -15.57 7.11 -13.56
C GLN A 333 -15.24 7.61 -12.15
N ILE A 334 -15.63 8.84 -11.86
CA ILE A 334 -15.75 9.30 -10.48
C ILE A 334 -16.86 8.43 -9.94
N VAL A 335 -16.52 7.48 -9.05
CA VAL A 335 -17.47 6.59 -8.38
C VAL A 335 -18.71 7.41 -8.07
N GLU A 336 -19.80 7.15 -8.80
CA GLU A 336 -21.05 7.80 -8.47
C GLU A 336 -21.35 7.42 -7.03
N THR A 337 -21.57 8.44 -6.21
CA THR A 337 -21.81 8.38 -4.76
C THR A 337 -23.11 7.68 -4.38
N SER A 338 -23.50 6.64 -5.14
CA SER A 338 -24.64 5.78 -4.89
C SER A 338 -24.14 4.37 -4.65
N ILE A 339 -24.35 3.88 -3.44
CA ILE A 339 -24.17 2.47 -3.13
C ILE A 339 -25.23 1.72 -3.94
N SER A 340 -24.78 1.09 -5.02
CA SER A 340 -25.60 0.28 -5.89
C SER A 340 -25.35 -1.20 -5.61
N PHE A 341 -26.32 -2.04 -5.93
CA PHE A 341 -26.16 -3.49 -5.84
C PHE A 341 -25.32 -3.98 -7.04
N ASN A 342 -24.04 -3.66 -7.00
CA ASN A 342 -23.04 -3.99 -8.00
C ASN A 342 -22.11 -5.11 -7.49
N TYR A 343 -21.08 -5.43 -8.26
CA TYR A 343 -20.10 -6.44 -7.86
C TYR A 343 -19.37 -6.08 -6.55
N THR A 344 -19.08 -4.80 -6.29
CA THR A 344 -18.48 -4.33 -5.02
C THR A 344 -19.34 -4.74 -3.83
N THR A 345 -20.66 -4.51 -3.91
CA THR A 345 -21.60 -4.88 -2.85
C THR A 345 -21.62 -6.40 -2.62
N VAL A 346 -21.61 -7.22 -3.67
CA VAL A 346 -21.55 -8.68 -3.56
C VAL A 346 -20.24 -9.14 -2.91
N LEU A 347 -19.10 -8.60 -3.35
CA LEU A 347 -17.79 -8.92 -2.79
C LEU A 347 -17.71 -8.48 -1.31
N ASN A 348 -18.20 -7.29 -0.98
CA ASN A 348 -18.27 -6.82 0.41
C ASN A 348 -19.03 -7.82 1.30
N ILE A 349 -20.17 -8.34 0.86
CA ILE A 349 -20.94 -9.33 1.63
C ILE A 349 -20.13 -10.61 1.85
N ILE A 350 -19.50 -11.15 0.80
CA ILE A 350 -18.69 -12.37 0.89
C ILE A 350 -17.52 -12.17 1.85
N PHE A 351 -16.76 -11.10 1.68
CA PHE A 351 -15.58 -10.84 2.50
C PHE A 351 -15.95 -10.45 3.94
N LEU A 352 -17.07 -9.77 4.17
CA LEU A 352 -17.59 -9.55 5.52
C LEU A 352 -17.97 -10.86 6.21
N ALA A 353 -18.53 -11.84 5.48
CA ALA A 353 -18.81 -13.17 6.04
C ALA A 353 -17.50 -13.90 6.43
N ILE A 354 -16.46 -13.80 5.60
CA ILE A 354 -15.13 -14.35 5.90
C ILE A 354 -14.52 -13.65 7.12
N ALA A 355 -14.54 -12.32 7.16
CA ALA A 355 -14.05 -11.54 8.30
C ALA A 355 -14.80 -11.89 9.59
N ALA A 356 -16.12 -12.04 9.52
CA ALA A 356 -16.94 -12.45 10.65
C ALA A 356 -16.56 -13.86 11.16
N PHE A 357 -16.31 -14.81 10.25
CA PHE A 357 -15.82 -16.13 10.61
C PHE A 357 -14.47 -16.06 11.35
N LEU A 358 -13.51 -15.29 10.83
CA LEU A 358 -12.20 -15.10 11.46
C LEU A 358 -12.33 -14.40 12.83
N LEU A 359 -13.19 -13.39 12.95
CA LEU A 359 -13.47 -12.72 14.23
C LEU A 359 -14.06 -13.70 15.25
N VAL A 360 -15.07 -14.49 14.87
CA VAL A 360 -15.67 -15.50 15.76
C VAL A 360 -14.62 -16.51 16.21
N ARG A 361 -13.75 -16.95 15.30
CA ARG A 361 -12.65 -17.86 15.63
C ARG A 361 -11.67 -17.23 16.61
N PHE A 362 -11.27 -15.98 16.39
CA PHE A 362 -10.39 -15.20 17.27
C PHE A 362 -10.94 -15.10 18.70
N PHE A 363 -12.21 -14.69 18.84
CA PHE A 363 -12.87 -14.59 20.14
C PHE A 363 -12.96 -15.95 20.86
N ARG A 364 -13.20 -17.04 20.12
CA ARG A 364 -13.30 -18.40 20.70
C ARG A 364 -11.97 -19.05 21.05
N THR A 365 -10.85 -18.54 20.54
CA THR A 365 -9.52 -19.15 20.68
C THR A 365 -8.56 -18.32 21.54
N GLY A 366 -9.10 -17.47 22.41
CA GLY A 366 -8.30 -16.72 23.40
C GLY A 366 -7.71 -15.38 22.90
N GLY A 367 -8.09 -14.93 21.71
CA GLY A 367 -7.64 -13.66 21.13
C GLY A 367 -7.79 -12.41 22.03
N PRO A 368 -8.90 -12.23 22.76
CA PRO A 368 -9.05 -11.07 23.67
C PRO A 368 -8.05 -11.05 24.82
N LYS A 369 -7.71 -12.22 25.39
CA LYS A 369 -6.69 -12.32 26.44
C LYS A 369 -5.32 -11.93 25.89
N MET A 370 -5.02 -12.37 24.67
CA MET A 370 -3.79 -12.01 23.97
C MET A 370 -3.68 -10.48 23.77
N MET A 371 -4.72 -9.82 23.25
CA MET A 371 -4.73 -8.36 23.05
C MET A 371 -4.58 -7.56 24.35
N SER A 372 -5.10 -8.06 25.48
CA SER A 372 -4.96 -7.40 26.77
C SER A 372 -3.52 -7.34 27.31
N HIS A 373 -2.64 -8.19 26.80
CA HIS A 373 -1.20 -8.16 27.09
C HIS A 373 -0.40 -7.23 26.14
N MET A 374 -1.07 -6.59 25.17
CA MET A 374 -0.44 -5.76 24.14
C MET A 374 -0.68 -4.25 24.35
N ALA A 375 -1.73 -3.89 25.10
CA ALA A 375 -2.01 -2.53 25.57
C ALA A 375 -1.17 -2.20 26.80
#